data_AF-A0A7Y5M687-F1
#
_entry.id   AF-A0A7Y5M687-F1
#
_cell.length_a   1.000
_cell.length_b   1.000
_cell.length_c   1.000
_cell.angle_alpha   90.00
_cell.angle_beta   90.00
_cell.angle_gamma   90.00
#
_symmetry.space_group_name_H-M   'P 1'
#
loop_
_entity.id
_entity.type
_entity.pdbx_description
1 polymer ?
#
loop_
_entity_poly.entity_id
_entity_poly.type
_entity_poly.pdbx_seq_one_letter_code
_entity_poly.pdbx_strand_id
1 'polypeptide(L)'
;MNHLFNDMLGEATRLTRSGNLQAATDLIQRALRGESAPVPPRPSPASTDADMVIDVQTRVIDDAPAPVRQAEAHSPTTARAAASSTEQWLRSSYAHKGRQLAYRLYVPPTAAGTSEPRPLIVMLHGCTQGADDFAAGTRMNALARDAGVLVLYPEQ
;
A
#
# COMPACT_ATOMS: atom_id res chain seq x y z
N MET A 1 -6.63 11.01 35.87
CA MET A 1 -5.18 10.77 35.74
C MET A 1 -4.69 11.29 34.38
N ASN A 2 -4.83 12.61 34.12
CA ASN A 2 -4.46 13.27 32.84
C ASN A 2 -3.75 14.63 33.05
N HIS A 3 -3.59 15.10 34.29
CA HIS A 3 -3.01 16.41 34.57
C HIS A 3 -1.49 16.44 34.35
N LEU A 4 -0.78 15.37 34.74
CA LEU A 4 0.67 15.26 34.59
C LEU A 4 1.13 15.35 33.13
N PHE A 5 0.38 14.75 32.19
CA PHE A 5 0.71 14.80 30.77
C PHE A 5 0.42 16.18 30.17
N ASN A 6 -0.70 16.81 30.56
CA ASN A 6 -1.05 18.15 30.10
C ASN A 6 -0.08 19.22 30.62
N ASP A 7 0.41 19.08 31.85
CA ASP A 7 1.42 19.99 32.43
C ASP A 7 2.78 19.83 31.71
N MET A 8 3.18 18.60 31.37
CA MET A 8 4.38 18.34 30.58
C MET A 8 4.28 18.93 29.15
N LEU A 9 3.11 18.88 28.53
CA LEU A 9 2.89 19.48 27.20
C LEU A 9 2.98 21.02 27.24
N GLY A 10 2.46 21.63 28.31
CA GLY A 10 2.57 23.07 28.56
C GLY A 10 4.01 23.54 28.72
N GLU A 11 4.81 22.80 29.48
CA GLU A 11 6.21 23.16 29.74
C GLU A 11 7.10 22.97 28.50
N ALA A 12 6.87 21.92 27.70
CA ALA A 12 7.56 21.75 26.41
C ALA A 12 7.30 22.91 25.44
N THR A 13 6.08 23.46 25.43
CA THR A 13 5.71 24.61 24.60
C THR A 13 6.40 25.90 25.07
N ARG A 14 6.54 26.08 26.39
CA ARG A 14 7.25 27.21 27.01
C ARG A 14 8.75 27.18 26.70
N LEU A 15 9.36 26.00 26.78
CA LEU A 15 10.78 25.79 26.46
C LEU A 15 11.08 26.08 24.98
N THR A 16 10.19 25.67 24.07
CA THR A 16 10.30 26.02 22.64
C THR A 16 10.23 27.52 22.42
N ARG A 17 9.28 28.21 23.06
CA ARG A 17 9.11 29.67 22.93
C ARG A 17 10.28 30.48 23.49
N SER A 18 10.97 29.95 24.50
CA SER A 18 12.14 30.57 25.12
C SER A 18 13.47 30.18 24.45
N GLY A 19 13.42 29.42 23.35
CA GLY A 19 14.60 29.04 22.55
C GLY A 19 15.39 27.86 23.10
N ASN A 20 14.92 27.21 24.17
CA ASN A 20 15.58 26.04 24.76
C ASN A 20 15.05 24.73 24.14
N LEU A 21 15.37 24.54 22.86
CA LEU A 21 14.87 23.41 22.06
C LEU A 21 15.38 22.05 22.54
N GLN A 22 16.58 22.01 23.13
CA GLN A 22 17.18 20.78 23.65
C GLN A 22 16.35 20.25 24.85
N ALA A 23 16.07 21.12 25.83
CA ALA A 23 15.27 20.75 26.99
C ALA A 23 13.83 20.38 26.64
N ALA A 24 13.22 21.06 25.64
CA ALA A 24 11.90 20.69 25.12
C ALA A 24 11.89 19.28 24.52
N THR A 25 12.93 18.93 23.75
CA THR A 25 13.07 17.62 23.11
C THR A 25 13.24 16.51 24.15
N ASP A 26 14.09 16.72 25.15
CA ASP A 26 14.33 15.74 26.22
C ASP A 26 13.05 15.44 27.02
N LEU A 27 12.23 16.47 27.27
CA LEU A 27 10.97 16.35 28.00
C LEU A 27 9.95 15.50 27.22
N ILE A 28 9.82 15.72 25.91
CA ILE A 28 8.97 14.92 25.02
C ILE A 28 9.45 13.47 24.96
N GLN A 29 10.75 13.24 24.76
CA GLN A 29 11.31 11.89 24.70
C GLN A 29 11.14 11.11 26.00
N ARG A 30 11.19 11.79 27.15
CA ARG A 30 10.96 11.18 28.46
C ARG A 30 9.48 10.82 28.66
N ALA A 31 8.56 11.67 28.23
CA ALA A 31 7.13 11.39 28.28
C ALA A 31 6.74 10.20 27.37
N LEU A 32 7.35 10.10 26.18
CA LEU A 32 7.12 9.01 25.23
C LEU A 32 7.74 7.67 25.69
N ARG A 33 8.80 7.70 26.50
CA ARG A 33 9.45 6.49 27.03
C ARG A 33 8.70 5.82 28.17
N GLY A 34 7.72 6.49 28.79
CA GLY A 34 6.80 5.91 29.77
C GLY A 34 7.47 5.03 30.82
N GLU A 35 8.19 5.62 31.79
CA GLU A 35 8.78 4.83 32.87
C GLU A 35 7.73 4.38 33.90
N SER A 36 7.33 3.11 33.79
CA SER A 36 7.01 2.24 34.93
C SER A 36 7.32 0.78 34.57
N ALA A 37 8.25 0.19 35.34
CA ALA A 37 8.73 -1.21 35.38
C ALA A 37 9.70 -1.70 34.27
N PRO A 38 10.66 -2.58 34.62
CA PRO A 38 11.75 -2.98 33.75
C PRO A 38 11.23 -3.84 32.60
N VAL A 39 11.54 -3.41 31.38
CA VAL A 39 11.39 -4.24 30.18
C VAL A 39 12.40 -5.39 30.33
N PRO A 40 12.02 -6.68 30.14
CA PRO A 40 13.01 -7.74 29.97
C PRO A 40 13.97 -7.34 28.84
N PRO A 41 15.23 -7.82 28.80
CA PRO A 41 16.13 -7.46 27.71
C PRO A 41 15.40 -7.72 26.39
N ARG A 42 15.12 -6.65 25.64
CA ARG A 42 14.71 -6.80 24.25
C ARG A 42 15.83 -7.58 23.60
N PRO A 43 15.55 -8.63 22.82
CA PRO A 43 16.57 -9.11 21.91
C PRO A 43 17.07 -7.87 21.16
N SER A 44 18.38 -7.63 21.19
CA SER A 44 19.02 -6.65 20.33
C SER A 44 18.40 -6.78 18.94
N PRO A 45 18.13 -5.69 18.19
CA PRO A 45 17.82 -5.87 16.80
C PRO A 45 18.95 -6.72 16.26
N ALA A 46 18.61 -7.95 15.84
CA ALA A 46 19.50 -8.73 15.03
C ALA A 46 19.94 -7.74 13.95
N SER A 47 21.26 -7.57 13.88
CA SER A 47 21.96 -6.94 12.76
C SER A 47 21.06 -6.98 11.54
N THR A 48 20.75 -5.82 10.95
CA THR A 48 20.03 -5.71 9.69
C THR A 48 20.68 -6.67 8.72
N ASP A 49 20.10 -7.86 8.64
CA ASP A 49 20.52 -8.87 7.69
C ASP A 49 19.95 -8.32 6.39
N ALA A 50 20.84 -7.96 5.48
CA ALA A 50 20.48 -7.57 4.13
C ALA A 50 19.75 -8.72 3.38
N ASP A 51 19.55 -9.86 4.06
CA ASP A 51 18.96 -11.10 3.63
C ASP A 51 17.59 -11.39 4.26
N MET A 52 16.88 -10.39 4.80
CA MET A 52 15.44 -10.53 5.10
C MET A 52 14.63 -10.72 3.81
N VAL A 53 14.67 -11.93 3.26
CA VAL A 53 13.75 -12.38 2.22
C VAL A 53 12.37 -12.48 2.87
N ILE A 54 11.43 -11.68 2.38
CA ILE A 54 10.02 -11.88 2.70
C ILE A 54 9.61 -13.19 2.03
N ASP A 55 9.61 -14.27 2.78
CA ASP A 55 9.05 -15.54 2.32
C ASP A 55 7.55 -15.35 2.10
N VAL A 56 7.12 -15.46 0.84
CA VAL A 56 5.70 -15.42 0.47
C VAL A 56 5.27 -16.81 0.08
N GLN A 57 4.14 -17.28 0.63
CA GLN A 57 3.53 -18.51 0.13
C GLN A 57 3.02 -18.27 -1.29
N THR A 58 3.71 -18.83 -2.29
CA THR A 58 3.28 -18.77 -3.68
C THR A 58 2.45 -20.00 -4.02
N ARG A 59 1.29 -19.79 -4.64
CA ARG A 59 0.51 -20.85 -5.27
C ARG A 59 0.20 -20.43 -6.70
N VAL A 60 0.56 -21.28 -7.66
CA VAL A 60 0.09 -21.16 -9.03
C VAL A 60 -1.37 -21.62 -9.07
N ILE A 61 -2.25 -20.76 -9.59
CA ILE A 61 -3.61 -21.13 -9.91
C ILE A 61 -3.60 -21.44 -11.39
N ASP A 62 -3.58 -22.73 -11.72
CA ASP A 62 -3.79 -23.13 -13.11
C ASP A 62 -5.21 -22.72 -13.51
N ASP A 63 -5.36 -22.09 -14.66
CA ASP A 63 -6.62 -22.09 -15.37
C ASP A 63 -6.86 -23.55 -15.81
N ALA A 64 -7.44 -24.36 -14.92
CA ALA A 64 -8.09 -25.59 -15.38
C ALA A 64 -9.05 -25.15 -16.48
N PRO A 65 -9.02 -25.73 -17.69
CA PRO A 65 -9.98 -25.38 -18.73
C PRO A 65 -11.36 -25.66 -18.15
N ALA A 66 -12.02 -24.60 -17.70
CA ALA A 66 -13.37 -24.70 -17.20
C ALA A 66 -14.19 -25.25 -18.37
N PRO A 67 -15.08 -26.25 -18.17
CA PRO A 67 -16.11 -26.47 -19.16
C PRO A 67 -16.79 -25.13 -19.35
N VAL A 68 -16.78 -24.63 -20.58
CA VAL A 68 -17.28 -23.32 -20.98
C VAL A 68 -18.77 -23.29 -20.65
N ARG A 69 -19.10 -23.01 -19.38
CA ARG A 69 -20.39 -22.49 -19.00
C ARG A 69 -20.36 -21.10 -19.56
N GLN A 70 -21.08 -20.91 -20.66
CA GLN A 70 -21.41 -19.61 -21.21
C GLN A 70 -21.91 -18.76 -20.04
N ALA A 71 -21.01 -17.95 -19.47
CA ALA A 71 -21.42 -16.86 -18.62
C ALA A 71 -22.27 -15.99 -19.52
N GLU A 72 -23.53 -15.81 -19.15
CA GLU A 72 -24.43 -14.88 -19.82
C GLU A 72 -23.67 -13.57 -20.03
N ALA A 73 -23.58 -13.20 -21.31
CA ALA A 73 -22.65 -12.21 -21.81
C ALA A 73 -22.88 -10.86 -21.13
N HIS A 74 -21.96 -10.48 -20.24
CA HIS A 74 -21.58 -9.07 -20.18
C HIS A 74 -20.73 -8.85 -21.43
N SER A 75 -21.38 -8.45 -22.53
CA SER A 75 -20.71 -8.16 -23.80
C SER A 75 -19.45 -7.34 -23.54
N PRO A 76 -18.23 -7.89 -23.71
CA PRO A 76 -17.08 -7.03 -23.83
C PRO A 76 -17.32 -6.35 -25.18
N THR A 77 -17.65 -5.06 -25.15
CA THR A 77 -17.43 -4.25 -26.34
C THR A 77 -15.97 -4.48 -26.71
N THR A 78 -15.75 -5.17 -27.82
CA THR A 78 -14.45 -5.34 -28.46
C THR A 78 -14.04 -3.99 -29.03
N ALA A 79 -13.78 -3.04 -28.15
CA ALA A 79 -12.89 -1.95 -28.46
C ALA A 79 -11.52 -2.62 -28.64
N ARG A 80 -11.18 -2.94 -29.88
CA ARG A 80 -9.83 -3.27 -30.31
C ARG A 80 -8.88 -2.37 -29.53
N ALA A 81 -8.08 -2.96 -28.64
CA ALA A 81 -7.17 -2.21 -27.79
C ALA A 81 -6.24 -1.42 -28.72
N ALA A 82 -6.57 -0.15 -28.91
CA ALA A 82 -5.72 0.76 -29.64
C ALA A 82 -4.42 0.87 -28.84
N ALA A 83 -3.29 0.97 -29.53
CA ALA A 83 -2.03 1.30 -28.89
C ALA A 83 -2.24 2.55 -28.04
N SER A 84 -2.10 2.44 -26.73
CA SER A 84 -2.07 3.61 -25.85
C SER A 84 -0.61 3.93 -25.60
N SER A 85 -0.15 5.05 -26.15
CA SER A 85 1.19 5.57 -25.88
C SER A 85 1.33 6.13 -24.47
N THR A 86 0.22 6.29 -23.74
CA THR A 86 0.19 6.88 -22.41
C THR A 86 -0.27 5.85 -21.39
N GLU A 87 0.36 5.87 -20.21
CA GLU A 87 -0.10 5.14 -19.04
C GLU A 87 -1.41 5.72 -18.50
N GLN A 88 -2.18 4.90 -17.78
CA GLN A 88 -3.46 5.31 -17.22
C GLN A 88 -3.52 5.01 -15.73
N TRP A 89 -4.07 5.97 -14.97
CA TRP A 89 -4.41 5.82 -13.56
C TRP A 89 -5.92 5.92 -13.38
N LEU A 90 -6.58 4.76 -13.42
CA LEU A 90 -8.04 4.68 -13.44
C LEU A 90 -8.60 4.50 -12.03
N ARG A 91 -9.78 5.06 -11.79
CA ARG A 91 -10.59 4.78 -10.59
C ARG A 91 -11.88 4.14 -11.04
N SER A 92 -12.25 3.02 -10.42
CA SER A 92 -13.47 2.29 -10.77
C SER A 92 -13.97 1.49 -9.56
N SER A 93 -15.07 0.77 -9.73
CA SER A 93 -15.60 -0.13 -8.72
C SER A 93 -16.11 -1.42 -9.35
N TYR A 94 -16.04 -2.51 -8.59
CA TYR A 94 -16.54 -3.82 -8.99
C TYR A 94 -17.60 -4.30 -8.01
N ALA A 95 -18.72 -4.81 -8.53
CA ALA A 95 -19.80 -5.34 -7.72
C ALA A 95 -19.92 -6.86 -7.88
N HIS A 96 -19.90 -7.60 -6.77
CA HIS A 96 -20.06 -9.06 -6.77
C HIS A 96 -20.74 -9.54 -5.49
N LYS A 97 -21.78 -10.38 -5.63
CA LYS A 97 -22.55 -10.96 -4.51
C LYS A 97 -23.00 -9.93 -3.46
N GLY A 98 -23.53 -8.79 -3.93
CA GLY A 98 -24.02 -7.72 -3.06
C GLY A 98 -22.93 -6.87 -2.39
N ARG A 99 -21.66 -7.11 -2.70
CA ARG A 99 -20.53 -6.28 -2.24
C ARG A 99 -20.03 -5.41 -3.37
N GLN A 100 -19.70 -4.15 -3.07
CA GLN A 100 -19.03 -3.24 -3.99
C GLN A 100 -17.62 -2.96 -3.46
N LEU A 101 -16.63 -3.05 -4.34
CA LEU A 101 -15.23 -2.82 -4.04
C LEU A 101 -14.71 -1.73 -4.97
N ALA A 102 -14.40 -0.55 -4.42
CA ALA A 102 -13.71 0.49 -5.17
C ALA A 102 -12.24 0.09 -5.36
N TYR A 103 -11.62 0.55 -6.44
CA TYR A 103 -10.20 0.29 -6.71
C TYR A 103 -9.58 1.38 -7.59
N ARG A 104 -8.25 1.44 -7.52
CA ARG A 104 -7.40 2.07 -8.54
C ARG A 104 -6.78 1.01 -9.43
N LEU A 105 -6.61 1.32 -10.71
CA LEU A 105 -5.95 0.45 -11.68
C LEU A 105 -4.90 1.27 -12.44
N TYR A 106 -3.66 0.81 -12.36
CA TYR A 106 -2.59 1.26 -13.22
C TYR A 106 -2.53 0.41 -14.49
N VAL A 107 -2.59 1.08 -15.64
CA VAL A 107 -2.46 0.47 -16.96
C VAL A 107 -1.20 1.03 -17.62
N PRO A 108 -0.17 0.20 -17.88
CA PRO A 108 1.03 0.68 -18.56
C PRO A 108 0.74 0.95 -20.04
N PRO A 109 1.57 1.79 -20.70
CA PRO A 109 1.49 1.98 -22.14
C PRO A 109 1.58 0.65 -22.87
N THR A 110 0.87 0.53 -23.99
CA THR A 110 0.78 -0.73 -24.75
C THR A 110 1.25 -0.49 -26.17
N ALA A 111 2.18 -1.31 -26.64
CA ALA A 111 2.68 -1.24 -28.00
C ALA A 111 1.54 -1.52 -29.01
N ALA A 112 1.66 -0.96 -30.20
CA ALA A 112 0.69 -1.26 -31.26
C ALA A 112 0.77 -2.75 -31.64
N GLY A 113 -0.36 -3.43 -31.65
CA GLY A 113 -0.46 -4.83 -32.08
C GLY A 113 -0.27 -5.87 -30.98
N THR A 114 0.09 -5.50 -29.75
CA THR A 114 0.05 -6.44 -28.62
C THR A 114 -1.40 -6.66 -28.17
N SER A 115 -1.91 -7.86 -28.45
CA SER A 115 -3.21 -8.36 -27.98
C SER A 115 -3.05 -9.51 -26.96
N GLU A 116 -1.83 -9.74 -26.49
CA GLU A 116 -1.56 -10.82 -25.56
C GLU A 116 -2.17 -10.54 -24.17
N PRO A 117 -2.65 -11.57 -23.46
CA PRO A 117 -3.09 -11.44 -22.07
C PRO A 117 -1.95 -10.85 -21.24
N ARG A 118 -2.23 -9.75 -20.54
CA ARG A 118 -1.25 -9.12 -19.65
C ARG A 118 -1.41 -9.66 -18.24
N PRO A 119 -0.31 -9.95 -17.52
CA PRO A 119 -0.37 -10.30 -16.11
C PRO A 119 -0.97 -9.14 -15.30
N LEU A 120 -1.62 -9.51 -14.19
CA LEU A 120 -2.21 -8.57 -13.22
C LEU A 120 -1.64 -8.85 -11.83
N ILE A 121 -1.12 -7.81 -11.19
CA ILE A 121 -0.74 -7.83 -9.78
C ILE A 121 -1.83 -7.13 -8.97
N VAL A 122 -2.26 -7.74 -7.86
CA VAL A 122 -3.18 -7.12 -6.90
C VAL A 122 -2.39 -6.72 -5.66
N MET A 123 -2.43 -5.43 -5.33
CA MET A 123 -1.68 -4.81 -4.25
C MET A 123 -2.63 -4.43 -3.11
N LEU A 124 -2.55 -5.15 -1.98
CA LEU A 124 -3.41 -4.94 -0.81
C LEU A 124 -2.68 -4.08 0.24
N HIS A 125 -3.30 -2.96 0.61
CA HIS A 125 -2.75 -2.02 1.59
C HIS A 125 -3.25 -2.35 3.03
N GLY A 126 -2.61 -1.72 4.03
CA GLY A 126 -3.02 -1.82 5.43
C GLY A 126 -4.18 -0.89 5.82
N CYS A 127 -4.74 -1.05 7.02
CA CYS A 127 -5.98 -0.38 7.45
C CYS A 127 -5.95 1.15 7.44
N THR A 128 -4.77 1.77 7.58
CA THR A 128 -4.61 3.23 7.62
C THR A 128 -4.01 3.80 6.34
N GLN A 129 -3.84 2.97 5.31
CA GLN A 129 -3.34 3.39 4.00
C GLN A 129 -4.50 3.41 3.01
N GLY A 130 -4.42 4.26 1.98
CA GLY A 130 -5.30 4.20 0.82
C GLY A 130 -4.55 3.74 -0.43
N ALA A 131 -5.27 3.43 -1.51
CA ALA A 131 -4.65 2.98 -2.76
C ALA A 131 -3.62 3.97 -3.33
N ASP A 132 -3.91 5.28 -3.30
CA ASP A 132 -3.01 6.31 -3.83
C ASP A 132 -1.70 6.40 -3.02
N ASP A 133 -1.78 6.43 -1.68
CA ASP A 133 -0.60 6.48 -0.81
C ASP A 133 0.25 5.20 -0.90
N PHE A 134 -0.42 4.05 -1.03
CA PHE A 134 0.28 2.76 -1.15
C PHE A 134 1.00 2.63 -2.50
N ALA A 135 0.36 3.06 -3.60
CA ALA A 135 1.00 3.11 -4.92
C ALA A 135 2.21 4.06 -4.91
N ALA A 136 2.09 5.24 -4.29
CA ALA A 136 3.18 6.19 -4.16
C ALA A 136 4.33 5.64 -3.31
N GLY A 137 4.03 5.05 -2.15
CA GLY A 137 5.02 4.53 -1.22
C GLY A 137 5.79 3.32 -1.75
N THR A 138 5.12 2.43 -2.50
CA THR A 138 5.76 1.22 -3.08
C THR A 138 6.45 1.49 -4.41
N ARG A 139 6.06 2.54 -5.12
CA ARG A 139 6.50 2.84 -6.50
C ARG A 139 6.23 1.69 -7.48
N MET A 140 5.24 0.83 -7.19
CA MET A 140 4.96 -0.36 -7.99
C MET A 140 4.49 -0.01 -9.41
N ASN A 141 3.84 1.14 -9.63
CA ASN A 141 3.48 1.60 -10.98
C ASN A 141 4.69 1.78 -11.90
N ALA A 142 5.82 2.25 -11.36
CA ALA A 142 7.05 2.43 -12.15
C ALA A 142 7.63 1.07 -12.59
N LEU A 143 7.69 0.10 -11.67
CA LEU A 143 8.13 -1.27 -11.98
C LEU A 143 7.19 -1.96 -12.98
N ALA A 144 5.88 -1.77 -12.80
CA ALA A 144 4.87 -2.32 -13.67
C ALA A 144 4.89 -1.73 -15.08
N ARG A 145 5.25 -0.45 -15.21
CA ARG A 145 5.50 0.20 -16.50
C ARG A 145 6.60 -0.51 -17.27
N ASP A 146 7.73 -0.73 -16.60
CA ASP A 146 8.92 -1.30 -17.23
C ASP A 146 8.72 -2.80 -17.55
N ALA A 147 7.92 -3.51 -16.75
CA ALA A 147 7.58 -4.92 -16.95
C ALA A 147 6.33 -5.17 -17.82
N GLY A 148 5.57 -4.12 -18.19
CA GLY A 148 4.33 -4.25 -18.98
C GLY A 148 3.17 -4.93 -18.23
N VAL A 149 3.14 -4.85 -16.90
CA VAL A 149 2.19 -5.54 -16.02
C VAL A 149 1.09 -4.60 -15.55
N LEU A 150 -0.14 -5.09 -15.40
CA LEU A 150 -1.23 -4.33 -14.79
C LEU A 150 -1.12 -4.35 -13.26
N VAL A 151 -1.49 -3.26 -12.59
CA VAL A 151 -1.52 -3.24 -11.11
C VAL A 151 -2.85 -2.71 -10.61
N LEU A 152 -3.56 -3.52 -9.84
CA LEU A 152 -4.83 -3.17 -9.22
C LEU A 152 -4.65 -2.98 -7.71
N TYR A 153 -5.16 -1.87 -7.19
CA TYR A 153 -5.11 -1.49 -5.79
C TYR A 153 -6.55 -1.37 -5.27
N PRO A 154 -7.12 -2.41 -4.64
CA PRO A 154 -8.44 -2.32 -4.02
C PRO A 154 -8.43 -1.34 -2.85
N GLU A 155 -9.51 -0.60 -2.67
CA GLU A 155 -9.77 0.23 -1.49
C GLU A 155 -10.51 -0.61 -0.44
N GLN A 156 -10.22 -0.38 0.85
CA GLN A 156 -10.90 -1.03 1.98
C GLN A 156 -11.97 -0.14 2.64
#